data_AF-A0A9W8C335-F1
#
_entry.id   AF-A0A9W8C335-F1
#
_cell.length_a   1.000
_cell.length_b   1.000
_cell.length_c   1.000
_cell.angle_alpha   90.00
_cell.angle_beta   90.00
_cell.angle_gamma   90.00
#
_symmetry.space_group_name_H-M   'P 1'
#
loop_
_entity.id
_entity.type
_entity.pdbx_description
1 polymer ?
#
loop_
_entity_poly.entity_id
_entity_poly.type
_entity_poly.pdbx_seq_one_letter_code
_entity_poly.pdbx_strand_id
1 'polypeptide(L)'
;MADVNEIDTMKHFQGGFEKVDKEMSRYPYCIVWTPIPVLTWFLPFIGHMGICTSTGVIRDFAGPYFVSEDNMAFGKPTKYWRLDKNRVYSGGVNGWDVAVHEASEEYKSRMHNLCCDNCHSHVAMALNLMCYDNSSSWNMVNLCLLSFIYSKHVR
;
A
#
# COMPACT_ATOMS: atom_id res chain seq x y z
N MET A 1 30.42 1.04 -21.95
CA MET A 1 29.72 2.32 -21.81
C MET A 1 28.33 2.08 -22.35
N ALA A 2 27.30 2.01 -21.51
CA ALA A 2 25.92 1.86 -21.99
C ALA A 2 25.54 3.14 -22.77
N ASP A 3 24.87 2.98 -23.90
CA ASP A 3 24.51 4.07 -24.81
C ASP A 3 23.53 5.03 -24.11
N VAL A 4 23.74 6.33 -24.27
CA VAL A 4 22.95 7.37 -23.60
C VAL A 4 21.45 7.23 -23.94
N ASN A 5 21.10 6.73 -25.14
CA ASN A 5 19.71 6.47 -25.52
C ASN A 5 19.09 5.28 -24.77
N GLU A 6 19.84 4.23 -24.45
CA GLU A 6 19.31 3.12 -23.66
C GLU A 6 19.00 3.57 -22.22
N ILE A 7 19.86 4.42 -21.65
CA ILE A 7 19.67 4.98 -20.30
C ILE A 7 18.44 5.88 -20.26
N ASP A 8 18.25 6.76 -21.27
CA ASP A 8 17.07 7.62 -21.33
C ASP A 8 15.78 6.84 -21.61
N THR A 9 15.83 5.81 -22.46
CA THR A 9 14.69 4.92 -22.69
C THR A 9 14.29 4.15 -21.43
N MET A 10 15.27 3.64 -20.67
CA MET A 10 15.03 2.98 -19.38
C MET A 10 14.47 3.94 -18.32
N LYS A 11 14.96 5.18 -18.24
CA LYS A 11 14.42 6.21 -17.35
C LYS A 11 12.99 6.59 -17.71
N HIS A 12 12.67 6.67 -19.01
CA HIS A 12 11.33 7.00 -19.48
C HIS A 12 10.33 5.85 -19.21
N PHE A 13 10.77 4.59 -19.36
CA PHE A 13 10.00 3.42 -18.97
C PHE A 13 9.74 3.37 -17.46
N GLN A 14 10.77 3.58 -16.63
CA GLN A 14 10.62 3.65 -15.17
C GLN A 14 9.70 4.81 -14.74
N GLY A 15 9.79 5.97 -15.41
CA GLY A 15 8.91 7.11 -15.16
C GLY A 15 7.44 6.89 -15.55
N GLY A 16 7.16 5.91 -16.42
CA GLY A 16 5.80 5.50 -16.79
C GLY A 16 5.13 4.63 -15.72
N PHE A 17 5.87 3.64 -15.19
CA PHE A 17 5.39 2.76 -14.11
C PHE A 17 5.24 3.45 -12.76
N GLU A 18 5.76 4.67 -12.62
CA GLU A 18 5.66 5.48 -11.41
C GLU A 18 4.43 6.41 -11.37
N LYS A 19 3.66 6.48 -12.45
CA LYS A 19 2.47 7.31 -12.50
C LYS A 19 1.28 6.54 -11.95
N VAL A 20 0.50 7.20 -11.10
CA VAL A 20 -0.79 6.69 -10.65
C VAL A 20 -1.76 6.71 -11.82
N ASP A 21 -2.33 5.56 -12.14
CA ASP A 21 -3.38 5.39 -13.15
C ASP A 21 -4.71 5.12 -12.43
N LYS A 22 -5.58 6.12 -12.41
CA LYS A 22 -6.85 6.07 -11.67
C LYS A 22 -7.91 5.25 -12.40
N GLU A 23 -7.86 5.22 -13.73
CA GLU A 23 -8.81 4.48 -14.56
C GLU A 23 -8.62 2.98 -14.36
N MET A 24 -7.35 2.56 -14.29
CA MET A 24 -6.96 1.18 -14.02
C MET A 24 -6.82 0.86 -12.52
N SER A 25 -7.12 1.81 -11.63
CA SER A 25 -6.91 1.68 -10.18
C SER A 25 -5.48 1.20 -9.80
N ARG A 26 -4.46 1.72 -10.48
CA ARG A 26 -3.05 1.42 -10.21
C ARG A 26 -2.39 2.55 -9.43
N TYR A 27 -1.87 2.22 -8.25
CA TYR A 27 -1.22 3.18 -7.35
C TYR A 27 0.20 2.72 -6.94
N PRO A 28 1.20 2.79 -7.85
CA PRO A 28 2.56 2.31 -7.59
C PRO A 28 3.15 2.85 -6.27
N TYR A 29 3.65 1.96 -5.41
CA TYR A 29 4.27 2.30 -4.11
C TYR A 29 3.38 3.13 -3.18
N CYS A 30 2.06 2.97 -3.27
CA CYS A 30 1.11 3.72 -2.44
C CYS A 30 0.47 2.87 -1.36
N ILE A 31 0.15 3.51 -0.25
CA ILE A 31 -0.92 3.08 0.64
C ILE A 31 -2.21 3.70 0.13
N VAL A 32 -3.27 2.92 0.01
CA VAL A 32 -4.59 3.38 -0.42
C VAL A 32 -5.58 3.30 0.72
N TRP A 33 -6.58 4.17 0.70
CA TRP A 33 -7.59 4.26 1.75
C TRP A 33 -8.99 4.50 1.17
N THR A 34 -9.97 3.84 1.76
CA THR A 34 -11.39 3.95 1.39
C THR A 34 -12.26 4.06 2.66
N PRO A 35 -13.32 4.89 2.67
CA PRO A 35 -14.19 5.04 3.83
C PRO A 35 -14.99 3.76 4.09
N ILE A 36 -15.13 3.40 5.37
CA ILE A 36 -16.03 2.34 5.81
C ILE A 36 -17.43 2.95 6.00
N PRO A 37 -18.48 2.43 5.33
CA PRO A 37 -19.83 2.96 5.44
C PRO A 37 -20.27 3.10 6.90
N VAL A 38 -20.93 4.23 7.21
CA VAL A 38 -21.40 4.61 8.56
C VAL A 38 -20.28 4.91 9.57
N LEU A 39 -19.27 4.04 9.72
CA LEU A 39 -18.21 4.20 10.71
C LEU A 39 -17.36 5.45 10.46
N THR A 40 -16.92 5.65 9.21
CA THR A 40 -16.09 6.80 8.84
C THR A 40 -16.82 8.14 8.99
N TRP A 41 -18.16 8.13 9.00
CA TRP A 41 -18.92 9.37 9.23
C TRP A 41 -18.78 9.88 10.66
N PHE A 42 -18.71 8.97 11.64
CA PHE A 42 -18.48 9.32 13.05
C PHE A 42 -17.00 9.52 13.35
N LEU A 43 -16.12 8.76 12.69
CA LEU A 43 -14.68 8.78 12.91
C LEU A 43 -13.94 8.96 11.56
N PRO A 44 -13.71 10.20 11.10
CA PRO A 44 -13.26 10.49 9.74
C PRO A 44 -11.82 10.05 9.41
N PHE A 45 -11.05 9.66 10.43
CA PHE A 45 -9.72 9.08 10.30
C PHE A 45 -9.74 7.54 10.28
N ILE A 46 -10.85 6.91 10.64
CA ILE A 46 -11.01 5.45 10.56
C ILE A 46 -11.59 5.09 9.20
N GLY A 47 -10.89 4.23 8.47
CA GLY A 47 -11.39 3.61 7.25
C GLY A 47 -10.59 2.36 6.93
N HIS A 48 -10.71 1.89 5.71
CA HIS A 48 -10.07 0.67 5.25
C HIS A 48 -8.83 0.98 4.42
N MET A 49 -7.76 0.23 4.65
CA MET A 49 -6.44 0.50 4.10
C MET A 49 -5.93 -0.69 3.27
N GLY A 50 -5.20 -0.39 2.21
CA GLY A 50 -4.45 -1.39 1.43
C GLY A 50 -3.05 -0.87 1.11
N ILE A 51 -2.15 -1.78 0.77
CA ILE A 51 -0.82 -1.45 0.25
C ILE A 51 -0.70 -1.90 -1.20
N CYS A 52 -0.02 -1.11 -2.02
CA CYS A 52 0.11 -1.39 -3.44
C CYS A 52 1.50 -1.91 -3.76
N THR A 53 1.59 -2.79 -4.75
CA THR A 53 2.86 -3.25 -5.32
C THR A 53 3.58 -2.13 -6.08
N SER A 54 4.78 -2.42 -6.58
CA SER A 54 5.53 -1.55 -7.48
C SER A 54 4.82 -1.25 -8.78
N THR A 55 3.96 -2.16 -9.26
CA THR A 55 3.11 -1.98 -10.44
C THR A 55 1.78 -1.29 -10.11
N GLY A 56 1.52 -1.04 -8.83
CA GLY A 56 0.33 -0.36 -8.35
C GLY A 56 -0.89 -1.26 -8.13
N VAL A 57 -0.72 -2.58 -8.17
CA VAL A 57 -1.79 -3.54 -7.81
C VAL A 57 -2.09 -3.41 -6.33
N ILE A 58 -3.37 -3.26 -5.98
CA ILE A 58 -3.80 -3.06 -4.59
C ILE A 58 -3.89 -4.41 -3.89
N ARG A 59 -3.37 -4.50 -2.67
CA ARG A 59 -3.52 -5.64 -1.75
C ARG A 59 -4.11 -5.14 -0.44
N ASP A 60 -5.30 -5.62 -0.09
CA ASP A 60 -5.96 -5.26 1.16
C ASP A 60 -6.58 -6.47 1.84
N PHE A 61 -6.45 -6.53 3.17
CA PHE A 61 -7.06 -7.57 3.97
C PHE A 61 -8.55 -7.29 4.16
N ALA A 62 -9.37 -7.80 3.24
CA ALA A 62 -10.79 -7.47 3.10
C ALA A 62 -11.73 -8.28 4.00
N GLY A 63 -11.23 -9.33 4.64
CA GLY A 63 -12.00 -10.15 5.58
C GLY A 63 -11.20 -11.36 6.08
N PRO A 64 -11.76 -12.18 6.99
CA PRO A 64 -11.05 -13.32 7.55
C PRO A 64 -10.50 -14.23 6.46
N TYR A 65 -9.20 -14.54 6.53
CA TYR A 65 -8.51 -15.41 5.56
C TYR A 65 -8.52 -14.90 4.12
N PHE A 66 -8.85 -13.64 3.88
CA PHE A 66 -9.04 -13.09 2.55
C PHE A 66 -8.31 -11.76 2.36
N VAL A 67 -7.25 -11.80 1.55
CA VAL A 67 -6.58 -10.62 1.00
C VAL A 67 -7.04 -10.44 -0.43
N SER A 68 -7.73 -9.33 -0.68
CA SER A 68 -8.22 -8.97 -2.01
C SER A 68 -7.10 -8.43 -2.89
N GLU A 69 -7.29 -8.56 -4.20
CA GLU A 69 -6.45 -7.97 -5.23
C GLU A 69 -7.29 -7.00 -6.05
N ASP A 70 -6.78 -5.77 -6.23
CA ASP A 70 -7.37 -4.66 -7.00
C ASP A 70 -8.71 -4.09 -6.52
N ASN A 71 -9.56 -4.91 -5.89
CA ASN A 71 -10.88 -4.52 -5.44
C ASN A 71 -10.90 -4.43 -3.91
N MET A 72 -10.74 -3.22 -3.39
CA MET A 72 -10.84 -3.00 -1.95
C MET A 72 -12.24 -3.33 -1.42
N ALA A 73 -12.29 -3.82 -0.16
CA ALA A 73 -13.52 -4.32 0.47
C ALA A 73 -14.71 -3.35 0.47
N PHE A 74 -14.46 -2.04 0.54
CA PHE A 74 -15.49 -0.99 0.62
C PHE A 74 -15.55 -0.10 -0.63
N GLY A 75 -15.06 -0.59 -1.77
CA GLY A 75 -15.03 0.13 -3.04
C GLY A 75 -13.73 0.88 -3.29
N LYS A 76 -13.65 1.57 -4.44
CA LYS A 76 -12.41 2.18 -4.95
C LYS A 76 -11.72 3.10 -3.92
N PRO A 77 -10.38 3.19 -3.94
CA PRO A 77 -9.66 4.16 -3.12
C PRO A 77 -10.19 5.58 -3.31
N THR A 78 -10.40 6.28 -2.20
CA THR A 78 -10.73 7.72 -2.21
C THR A 78 -9.52 8.57 -1.85
N LYS A 79 -8.53 7.97 -1.21
CA LYS A 79 -7.28 8.57 -0.80
C LYS A 79 -6.11 7.63 -1.07
N TYR A 80 -4.95 8.22 -1.34
CA TYR A 80 -3.70 7.48 -1.49
C TYR A 80 -2.52 8.28 -0.92
N TRP A 81 -1.60 7.59 -0.29
CA TRP A 81 -0.35 8.10 0.23
C TRP A 81 0.80 7.40 -0.49
N ARG A 82 1.49 8.15 -1.36
CA ARG A 82 2.66 7.62 -2.08
C ARG A 82 3.87 7.61 -1.16
N LEU A 83 4.46 6.43 -1.00
CA LEU A 83 5.67 6.20 -0.23
C LEU A 83 6.91 6.32 -1.14
N ASP A 84 8.02 6.72 -0.54
CA ASP A 84 9.31 6.78 -1.23
C ASP A 84 9.97 5.40 -1.27
N LYS A 85 10.06 4.81 -2.45
CA LYS A 85 10.66 3.48 -2.68
C LYS A 85 12.13 3.39 -2.25
N ASN A 86 12.85 4.52 -2.19
CA ASN A 86 14.27 4.54 -1.82
C ASN A 86 14.48 4.36 -0.31
N ARG A 87 13.39 4.39 0.48
CA ARG A 87 13.43 4.17 1.94
C ARG A 87 13.29 2.70 2.34
N VAL A 88 13.19 1.80 1.37
CA VAL A 88 13.27 0.35 1.61
C VAL A 88 14.71 -0.02 1.91
N TYR A 89 14.97 -0.69 3.03
CA TYR A 89 16.32 -1.00 3.48
C TYR A 89 17.10 -1.90 2.51
N SER A 90 16.44 -2.92 1.95
CA SER A 90 17.09 -3.92 1.10
C SER A 90 16.17 -4.39 -0.04
N GLY A 91 16.77 -4.69 -1.20
CA GLY A 91 16.06 -5.29 -2.34
C GLY A 91 15.31 -4.32 -3.26
N GLY A 92 15.25 -3.03 -2.94
CA GLY A 92 14.63 -2.01 -3.79
C GLY A 92 13.20 -2.37 -4.20
N VAL A 93 12.92 -2.34 -5.50
CA VAL A 93 11.60 -2.70 -6.05
C VAL A 93 11.20 -4.14 -5.71
N ASN A 94 12.14 -5.09 -5.80
CA ASN A 94 11.87 -6.49 -5.50
C ASN A 94 11.61 -6.70 -4.01
N GLY A 95 12.39 -6.03 -3.14
CA GLY A 95 12.18 -6.08 -1.69
C GLY A 95 10.80 -5.56 -1.28
N TRP A 96 10.32 -4.50 -1.94
CA TRP A 96 8.96 -3.99 -1.75
C TRP A 96 7.89 -5.03 -2.09
N ASP A 97 7.94 -5.60 -3.30
CA ASP A 97 6.91 -6.52 -3.78
C ASP A 97 6.90 -7.85 -3.01
N VAL A 98 8.09 -8.36 -2.66
CA VAL A 98 8.23 -9.55 -1.80
C VAL A 98 7.58 -9.29 -0.44
N ALA A 99 7.88 -8.17 0.22
CA ALA A 99 7.30 -7.86 1.51
C ALA A 99 5.77 -7.68 1.47
N VAL A 100 5.23 -7.05 0.40
CA VAL A 100 3.78 -6.94 0.18
C VAL A 100 3.15 -8.34 -0.03
N HIS A 101 3.82 -9.20 -0.79
CA HIS A 101 3.35 -10.56 -1.05
C HIS A 101 3.38 -11.41 0.22
N GLU A 102 4.50 -11.46 0.93
CA GLU A 102 4.64 -12.20 2.19
C GLU A 102 3.64 -11.72 3.24
N ALA A 103 3.44 -10.41 3.34
CA ALA A 103 2.41 -9.86 4.22
C ALA A 103 1.01 -10.35 3.84
N SER A 104 0.73 -10.43 2.54
CA SER A 104 -0.55 -10.94 2.05
C SER A 104 -0.72 -12.43 2.35
N GLU A 105 0.29 -13.26 2.13
CA GLU A 105 0.20 -14.71 2.39
C GLU A 105 0.00 -15.02 3.87
N GLU A 106 0.70 -14.31 4.76
CA GLU A 106 0.52 -14.44 6.20
C GLU A 106 -0.92 -14.07 6.61
N TYR A 107 -1.47 -12.95 6.10
CA TYR A 107 -2.83 -12.53 6.44
C TYR A 107 -3.93 -13.40 5.81
N LYS A 108 -3.65 -14.15 4.74
CA LYS A 108 -4.57 -15.20 4.27
C LYS A 108 -4.75 -16.33 5.29
N SER A 109 -3.81 -16.51 6.22
CA SER A 109 -3.93 -17.50 7.30
C SER A 109 -4.55 -16.94 8.59
N ARG A 110 -4.84 -15.63 8.65
CA ARG A 110 -5.28 -14.93 9.86
C ARG A 110 -6.79 -14.66 9.90
N MET A 111 -7.34 -14.71 11.11
CA MET A 111 -8.73 -14.34 11.37
C MET A 111 -8.83 -12.81 11.47
N HIS A 112 -9.67 -12.19 10.65
CA HIS A 112 -9.85 -10.74 10.65
C HIS A 112 -10.60 -10.29 11.90
N ASN A 113 -9.99 -9.40 12.68
CA ASN A 113 -10.63 -8.76 13.83
C ASN A 113 -10.62 -7.24 13.64
N LEU A 114 -11.81 -6.63 13.65
CA LEU A 114 -12.07 -5.24 13.27
C LEU A 114 -11.12 -4.22 13.94
N CYS A 115 -10.69 -4.47 15.19
CA CYS A 115 -9.87 -3.54 15.96
C CYS A 115 -8.40 -3.96 16.20
N CYS A 116 -8.05 -5.25 16.11
CA CYS A 116 -6.73 -5.73 16.58
C CYS A 116 -5.89 -6.45 15.51
N ASP A 117 -6.51 -7.09 14.53
CA ASP A 117 -5.84 -7.79 13.42
C ASP A 117 -6.60 -7.45 12.14
N ASN A 118 -6.39 -6.21 11.69
CA ASN A 118 -7.17 -5.56 10.65
C ASN A 118 -6.27 -5.14 9.48
N CYS A 119 -6.88 -4.47 8.51
CA CYS A 119 -6.19 -3.97 7.31
C CYS A 119 -4.98 -3.06 7.59
N HIS A 120 -4.98 -2.29 8.68
CA HIS A 120 -3.81 -1.50 9.05
C HIS A 120 -2.66 -2.36 9.57
N SER A 121 -2.95 -3.44 10.31
CA SER A 121 -1.93 -4.39 10.76
C SER A 121 -1.29 -5.12 9.57
N HIS A 122 -2.08 -5.45 8.53
CA HIS A 122 -1.57 -6.01 7.27
C HIS A 122 -0.56 -5.08 6.58
N VAL A 123 -0.92 -3.81 6.41
CA VAL A 123 -0.03 -2.81 5.82
C VAL A 123 1.19 -2.55 6.71
N ALA A 124 1.03 -2.50 8.02
CA ALA A 124 2.14 -2.33 8.96
C ALA A 124 3.15 -3.48 8.85
N MET A 125 2.66 -4.72 8.72
CA MET A 125 3.52 -5.87 8.55
C MET A 125 4.32 -5.80 7.25
N ALA A 126 3.70 -5.41 6.14
CA ALA A 126 4.42 -5.21 4.88
C ALA A 126 5.55 -4.17 5.05
N LEU A 127 5.28 -3.03 5.68
CA LEU A 127 6.30 -2.00 5.95
C LEU A 127 7.43 -2.50 6.85
N ASN A 128 7.10 -3.32 7.85
CA ASN A 128 8.09 -3.91 8.75
C ASN A 128 8.96 -4.95 8.04
N LEU A 129 8.38 -5.80 7.18
CA LEU A 129 9.11 -6.81 6.40
C LEU A 129 10.12 -6.17 5.43
N MET A 130 9.78 -5.03 4.84
CA MET A 130 10.68 -4.27 3.97
C MET A 130 11.60 -3.29 4.74
N CYS A 131 11.53 -3.27 6.08
CA CYS A 131 12.25 -2.32 6.94
C CYS A 131 12.12 -0.87 6.46
N TYR A 132 10.90 -0.45 6.11
CA TYR A 132 10.65 0.87 5.53
C TYR A 132 11.08 1.99 6.49
N ASP A 133 11.87 2.94 5.97
CA ASP A 133 12.45 4.06 6.74
C ASP A 133 13.38 3.59 7.87
N ASN A 134 14.08 2.45 7.65
CA ASN A 134 14.92 1.78 8.65
C ASN A 134 14.15 1.37 9.92
N SER A 135 12.84 1.16 9.82
CA SER A 135 11.98 0.80 10.94
C SER A 135 11.30 -0.55 10.73
N SER A 136 11.24 -1.33 11.80
CA SER A 136 10.49 -2.59 11.91
C SER A 136 9.37 -2.50 12.97
N SER A 137 9.00 -1.28 13.39
CA SER A 137 8.01 -1.02 14.44
C SER A 137 6.75 -0.27 13.95
N TRP A 138 6.47 -0.31 12.65
CA TRP A 138 5.21 0.17 12.08
C TRP A 138 4.04 -0.57 12.72
N ASN A 139 2.99 0.18 13.03
CA ASN A 139 1.77 -0.33 13.67
C ASN A 139 0.54 0.45 13.17
N MET A 140 -0.64 -0.02 13.54
CA MET A 140 -1.91 0.53 13.08
C MET A 140 -2.11 2.02 13.45
N VAL A 141 -1.63 2.45 14.61
CA VAL A 141 -1.83 3.81 15.11
C VAL A 141 -1.00 4.80 14.29
N ASN A 142 0.29 4.49 14.12
CA ASN A 142 1.18 5.31 13.31
C ASN A 142 0.68 5.39 11.86
N LEU A 143 0.23 4.27 11.28
CA LEU A 143 -0.33 4.25 9.93
C LEU A 143 -1.61 5.06 9.80
N CYS A 144 -2.53 4.94 10.74
CA CYS A 144 -3.77 5.71 10.74
C CYS A 144 -3.48 7.22 10.76
N LEU A 145 -2.61 7.66 11.69
CA LEU A 145 -2.24 9.07 11.82
C LEU A 145 -1.48 9.60 10.59
N LEU A 146 -0.46 8.88 10.14
CA LEU A 146 0.37 9.32 9.02
C LEU A 146 -0.41 9.28 7.70
N SER A 147 -1.22 8.25 7.48
CA SER A 147 -2.09 8.18 6.31
C SER A 147 -3.11 9.33 6.31
N PHE A 148 -3.68 9.68 7.46
CA PHE A 148 -4.59 10.82 7.54
C PHE A 148 -3.93 12.15 7.16
N ILE A 149 -2.67 12.36 7.56
CA ILE A 149 -1.91 13.59 7.30
C ILE A 149 -1.37 13.67 5.86
N TYR A 150 -0.81 12.57 5.36
CA TYR A 150 -0.06 12.57 4.09
C TYR A 150 -0.86 12.10 2.87
N SER A 151 -2.05 11.54 3.07
CA SER A 151 -2.88 11.09 1.96
C SER A 151 -3.39 12.24 1.10
N LYS A 152 -3.35 12.01 -0.21
CA LYS A 152 -3.98 12.85 -1.24
C LYS A 152 -5.30 12.22 -1.67
N HIS A 153 -6.29 13.04 -2.00
CA HIS A 153 -7.55 12.54 -2.55
C HIS A 153 -7.35 12.07 -3.99
N VAL A 154 -7.98 10.95 -4.33
CA VAL A 154 -8.19 10.53 -5.72
C VAL A 154 -9.19 11.52 -6.32
N ARG A 155 -8.71 12.40 -7.21
CA ARG A 155 -9.52 13.36 -7.96
C ARG A 155 -9.77 12.89 -9.37
#